data_AF-A0A941FKP6-F1
#
_entry.id   AF-A0A941FKP6-F1
#
_cell.length_a   1.000
_cell.length_b   1.000
_cell.length_c   1.000
_cell.angle_alpha   90.00
_cell.angle_beta   90.00
_cell.angle_gamma   90.00
#
_symmetry.space_group_name_H-M   'P 1'
#
loop_
_entity.id
_entity.type
_entity.pdbx_description
1 polymer ?
#
loop_
_entity_poly.entity_id
_entity_poly.type
_entity_poly.pdbx_seq_one_letter_code
_entity_poly.pdbx_strand_id
1 'polypeptide(L)'
;MTALSFNKLEEAYIFVYENAKELLEESRLLFENKRYARAYALAQIAHEELAKLPIIYQEATRSFFKEGHDWKSFHKRLRSHELKNKQNFSFYRMMLDATGKENSFLKLRS
;
A
#
# COMPACT_ATOMS: atom_id res chain seq x y z
N MET A 1 17.93 -14.41 3.02
CA MET A 1 16.89 -13.51 3.58
C MET A 1 16.41 -14.14 4.87
N THR A 2 16.15 -13.32 5.90
CA THR A 2 15.88 -13.77 7.27
C THR A 2 14.39 -13.99 7.48
N ALA A 3 13.99 -15.08 8.14
CA ALA A 3 12.61 -15.29 8.54
C ALA A 3 12.19 -14.26 9.60
N LEU A 4 10.95 -13.78 9.54
CA LEU A 4 10.39 -12.83 10.49
C LEU A 4 9.42 -13.53 11.44
N SER A 5 9.46 -13.18 12.73
CA SER A 5 8.45 -13.59 13.69
C SER A 5 7.18 -12.75 13.54
N PHE A 6 6.06 -13.25 14.07
CA PHE A 6 4.80 -12.50 14.11
C PHE A 6 4.98 -11.09 14.71
N ASN A 7 5.64 -10.97 15.86
CA ASN A 7 5.88 -9.68 16.53
C ASN A 7 6.68 -8.72 15.63
N LYS A 8 7.62 -9.24 14.81
CA LYS A 8 8.37 -8.40 13.87
C LYS A 8 7.53 -7.95 12.67
N LEU A 9 6.58 -8.77 12.25
CA LEU A 9 5.61 -8.38 11.20
C LEU A 9 4.62 -7.34 11.72
N GLU A 10 4.15 -7.48 12.97
CA GLU A 10 3.30 -6.49 13.62
C GLU A 10 4.01 -5.15 13.80
N GLU A 11 5.25 -5.16 14.30
CA GLU A 11 6.10 -3.97 14.40
C GLU A 11 6.27 -3.30 13.03
N ALA A 12 6.59 -4.07 11.98
CA ALA A 12 6.71 -3.54 10.63
C ALA A 12 5.40 -2.95 10.10
N TYR A 13 4.26 -3.55 10.43
CA TYR A 13 2.94 -3.05 10.04
C TYR A 13 2.68 -1.65 10.64
N ILE A 14 2.94 -1.49 11.95
CA ILE A 14 2.76 -0.21 12.65
C ILE A 14 3.69 0.86 12.06
N PHE A 15 4.97 0.54 11.84
CA PHE A 15 5.93 1.48 11.26
C PHE A 15 5.51 1.95 9.87
N VAL A 16 5.10 1.03 9.00
CA VAL A 16 4.63 1.39 7.64
C VAL A 16 3.40 2.28 7.72
N TYR A 17 2.47 2.00 8.63
CA TYR A 17 1.26 2.78 8.80
C TYR A 17 1.56 4.22 9.25
N GLU A 18 2.40 4.39 10.28
CA GLU A 18 2.78 5.73 10.75
C GLU A 18 3.58 6.50 9.68
N ASN A 19 4.51 5.85 8.97
CA ASN A 19 5.23 6.48 7.86
C ASN A 19 4.28 6.99 6.77
N ALA A 20 3.30 6.16 6.37
CA ALA A 20 2.31 6.55 5.38
C ALA A 20 1.47 7.76 5.83
N LYS A 21 1.09 7.78 7.11
CA LYS A 21 0.31 8.87 7.72
C LYS A 21 1.11 10.18 7.75
N GLU A 22 2.39 10.15 8.13
CA GLU A 22 3.27 11.32 8.11
C GLU A 22 3.44 11.87 6.69
N LEU A 23 3.73 11.00 5.72
CA LEU A 23 3.85 11.39 4.30
C LEU A 23 2.57 12.03 3.75
N LEU A 24 1.41 11.49 4.13
CA LEU A 24 0.13 12.03 3.70
C LEU A 24 -0.16 13.39 4.31
N GLU A 25 0.22 13.59 5.57
CA GLU A 25 0.10 14.87 6.26
C GLU A 25 1.01 15.93 5.62
N GLU A 26 2.26 15.60 5.32
CA GLU A 26 3.16 16.50 4.58
C GLU A 26 2.63 16.82 3.17
N SER A 27 2.08 15.81 2.49
CA SER A 27 1.41 16.00 1.20
C SER A 27 0.26 17.01 1.30
N ARG A 28 -0.58 16.92 2.34
CA ARG A 28 -1.68 17.85 2.61
C ARG A 28 -1.17 19.28 2.80
N LEU A 29 -0.15 19.46 3.65
CA LEU A 29 0.46 20.77 3.90
C LEU A 29 1.01 21.40 2.60
N LEU A 30 1.66 20.60 1.75
CA LEU A 30 2.16 21.06 0.45
C LEU A 30 1.03 21.43 -0.52
N PHE A 31 -0.06 20.67 -0.51
CA PHE A 31 -1.23 20.94 -1.33
C PHE A 31 -1.87 22.29 -0.96
N GLU A 32 -2.06 22.53 0.34
CA GLU A 32 -2.59 23.80 0.88
C GLU A 32 -1.73 25.01 0.51
N ASN A 33 -0.41 24.80 0.42
CA ASN A 33 0.56 25.79 -0.02
C ASN A 33 0.76 25.83 -1.55
N LYS A 34 -0.17 25.26 -2.33
CA LYS A 34 -0.18 25.23 -3.80
C LYS A 34 1.08 24.60 -4.43
N ARG A 35 1.77 23.72 -3.71
CA ARG A 35 2.95 22.96 -4.19
C ARG A 35 2.52 21.62 -4.78
N TYR A 36 1.64 21.64 -5.78
CA TYR A 36 0.91 20.46 -6.26
C TYR A 36 1.78 19.30 -6.73
N ALA A 37 2.85 19.56 -7.48
CA ALA A 37 3.75 18.49 -7.95
C ALA A 37 4.41 17.73 -6.79
N ARG A 38 4.80 18.45 -5.73
CA ARG A 38 5.42 17.84 -4.53
C ARG A 38 4.37 17.15 -3.66
N ALA A 39 3.20 17.76 -3.49
CA ALA A 39 2.07 17.14 -2.82
C ALA A 39 1.72 15.79 -3.46
N TYR A 40 1.55 15.76 -4.80
CA TYR A 40 1.29 14.52 -5.53
C TYR A 40 2.39 13.47 -5.33
N ALA A 41 3.66 13.87 -5.40
CA ALA A 41 4.76 12.94 -5.18
C ALA A 41 4.72 12.30 -3.79
N LEU A 42 4.48 13.09 -2.73
CA LEU A 42 4.35 12.55 -1.36
C LEU A 42 3.10 11.69 -1.19
N ALA A 43 1.96 12.08 -1.76
CA ALA A 43 0.74 11.27 -1.77
C ALA A 43 0.97 9.91 -2.44
N GLN A 44 1.71 9.87 -3.56
CA GLN A 44 2.04 8.63 -4.25
C GLN A 44 2.97 7.75 -3.41
N ILE A 45 3.95 8.32 -2.72
CA ILE A 45 4.83 7.56 -1.81
C ILE A 45 4.02 7.02 -0.61
N ALA A 46 3.16 7.84 0.00
CA ALA A 46 2.26 7.41 1.07
C ALA A 46 1.37 6.25 0.61
N HIS A 47 0.84 6.33 -0.60
CA HIS A 47 0.02 5.28 -1.20
C HIS A 47 0.80 3.97 -1.39
N GLU A 48 2.07 4.03 -1.78
CA GLU A 48 2.92 2.86 -1.86
C GLU A 48 3.31 2.27 -0.49
N GLU A 49 3.48 3.10 0.53
CA GLU A 49 3.68 2.62 1.90
C GLU A 49 2.43 1.86 2.37
N LEU A 50 1.23 2.42 2.19
CA LEU A 50 -0.03 1.73 2.52
C LEU A 50 -0.19 0.40 1.78
N ALA A 51 0.32 0.29 0.54
CA ALA A 51 0.26 -0.95 -0.23
C ALA A 51 1.04 -2.12 0.41
N LYS A 52 1.99 -1.82 1.33
CA LYS A 52 2.73 -2.84 2.08
C LYS A 52 1.90 -3.45 3.21
N LEU A 53 0.90 -2.74 3.74
CA LEU A 53 0.05 -3.23 4.83
C LEU A 53 -0.61 -4.59 4.52
N PRO A 54 -1.34 -4.78 3.39
CA PRO A 54 -1.91 -6.10 3.07
C PRO A 54 -0.86 -7.17 2.80
N ILE A 55 0.34 -6.81 2.34
CA ILE A 55 1.46 -7.75 2.14
C ILE A 55 1.97 -8.26 3.50
N ILE A 56 2.18 -7.36 4.45
CA ILE A 56 2.63 -7.68 5.81
C ILE A 56 1.56 -8.44 6.58
N TYR A 57 0.31 -7.98 6.50
CA TYR A 57 -0.83 -8.65 7.14
C TYR A 57 -0.96 -10.10 6.68
N GLN A 58 -0.87 -10.37 5.36
CA GLN A 58 -0.91 -11.72 4.82
C GLN A 58 0.18 -12.63 5.42
N GLU A 59 1.42 -12.17 5.53
CA GLU A 59 2.49 -12.97 6.16
C GLU A 59 2.26 -13.13 7.67
N ALA A 60 1.75 -12.11 8.36
CA ALA A 60 1.42 -12.20 9.78
C ALA A 60 0.34 -13.26 10.04
N THR A 61 -0.69 -13.29 9.19
CA THR A 61 -1.74 -14.32 9.19
C THR A 61 -1.14 -15.71 8.98
N ARG A 62 -0.23 -15.89 8.00
CA ARG A 62 0.48 -17.16 7.78
C ARG A 62 1.26 -17.60 9.02
N SER A 63 1.98 -16.67 9.67
CA SER A 63 2.71 -16.97 10.90
C SER A 63 1.77 -17.41 12.02
N PHE A 64 0.63 -16.74 12.18
CA PHE A 64 -0.37 -17.10 13.20
C PHE A 64 -0.94 -18.51 12.99
N PHE A 65 -1.27 -18.86 11.75
CA PHE A 65 -1.77 -20.19 11.38
C PHE A 65 -0.68 -21.25 11.19
N LYS A 66 0.60 -20.90 11.43
CA LYS A 66 1.77 -21.78 11.25
C LYS A 66 1.88 -22.34 9.82
N GLU A 67 1.48 -21.54 8.84
CA GLU A 67 1.64 -21.87 7.42
C GLU A 67 3.08 -21.63 6.94
N GLY A 68 3.45 -22.22 5.81
CA GLY A 68 4.72 -21.96 5.16
C GLY A 68 4.84 -20.52 4.64
N HIS A 69 6.07 -20.02 4.62
CA HIS A 69 6.40 -18.65 4.20
C HIS A 69 7.26 -18.63 2.93
N ASP A 70 6.96 -17.72 2.01
CA ASP A 70 7.86 -17.34 0.91
C ASP A 70 8.47 -15.96 1.17
N TRP A 71 9.51 -15.93 1.99
CA TRP A 71 10.23 -14.70 2.35
C TRP A 71 10.83 -14.00 1.13
N LYS A 72 11.19 -14.74 0.08
CA LYS A 72 11.75 -14.17 -1.15
C LYS A 72 10.69 -13.36 -1.89
N SER A 73 9.49 -13.92 -2.07
CA SER A 73 8.36 -13.22 -2.68
C SER A 73 7.89 -12.06 -1.81
N PHE A 74 7.78 -12.26 -0.49
CA PHE A 74 7.45 -11.21 0.47
C PHE A 74 8.35 -9.97 0.31
N HIS A 75 9.67 -10.13 0.44
CA HIS A 75 10.61 -9.01 0.30
C HIS A 75 10.67 -8.43 -1.11
N LYS A 76 10.35 -9.21 -2.16
CA LYS A 76 10.23 -8.69 -3.53
C LYS A 76 9.01 -7.77 -3.65
N ARG A 77 7.85 -8.18 -3.13
CA ARG A 77 6.61 -7.39 -3.17
C ARG A 77 6.74 -6.08 -2.40
N LEU A 78 7.39 -6.08 -1.24
CA LEU A 78 7.61 -4.85 -0.46
C LEU A 78 8.43 -3.78 -1.20
N ARG A 79 9.41 -4.19 -2.02
CA ARG A 79 10.35 -3.27 -2.69
C ARG A 79 9.92 -2.88 -4.10
N SER A 80 9.05 -3.65 -4.75
CA SER A 80 8.67 -3.40 -6.14
C SER A 80 7.55 -2.38 -6.23
N HIS A 81 7.86 -1.18 -6.72
CA HIS A 81 6.90 -0.14 -7.07
C HIS A 81 5.80 -0.66 -8.02
N GLU A 82 6.20 -1.36 -9.08
CA GLU A 82 5.29 -1.93 -10.08
C GLU A 82 4.28 -2.91 -9.47
N LEU A 83 4.74 -3.84 -8.63
CA LEU A 83 3.86 -4.83 -8.00
C LEU A 83 2.87 -4.16 -7.04
N LYS A 84 3.32 -3.16 -6.27
CA LYS A 84 2.45 -2.37 -5.38
C LYS A 84 1.38 -1.61 -6.16
N ASN A 85 1.75 -0.97 -7.26
CA ASN A 85 0.79 -0.23 -8.10
C ASN A 85 -0.24 -1.16 -8.76
N LYS A 86 0.18 -2.33 -9.26
CA LYS A 86 -0.74 -3.34 -9.81
C LYS A 86 -1.72 -3.86 -8.77
N GLN A 87 -1.23 -4.12 -7.55
CA GLN A 87 -2.06 -4.54 -6.42
C GLN A 87 -3.09 -3.46 -6.06
N ASN A 88 -2.66 -2.20 -5.95
CA ASN A 88 -3.54 -1.09 -5.63
C ASN A 88 -4.63 -0.90 -6.70
N PHE A 89 -4.25 -0.95 -7.98
CA PHE A 89 -5.21 -0.89 -9.08
C PHE A 89 -6.28 -1.99 -8.99
N SER A 90 -5.84 -3.22 -8.73
CA SER A 90 -6.75 -4.37 -8.56
C SER A 90 -7.68 -4.19 -7.37
N PHE A 91 -7.15 -3.71 -6.23
CA PHE A 91 -7.93 -3.41 -5.03
C PHE A 91 -8.97 -2.32 -5.30
N TYR A 92 -8.58 -1.21 -5.92
CA TYR A 92 -9.52 -0.14 -6.26
C TYR A 92 -10.61 -0.60 -7.20
N ARG A 93 -10.25 -1.41 -8.21
CA ARG A 93 -11.24 -1.96 -9.13
C ARG A 93 -12.26 -2.82 -8.39
N MET A 94 -11.80 -3.72 -7.53
CA MET A 94 -12.67 -4.55 -6.69
C MET A 94 -13.60 -3.71 -5.80
N MET A 95 -13.08 -2.64 -5.18
CA MET A 95 -13.88 -1.74 -4.34
C MET A 95 -14.93 -0.95 -5.14
N LEU A 96 -14.58 -0.49 -6.35
CA LEU A 96 -15.52 0.19 -7.23
C LEU A 96 -16.64 -0.74 -7.69
N ASP A 97 -16.29 -1.97 -8.07
CA ASP A 97 -17.25 -2.99 -8.48
C ASP A 97 -18.17 -3.36 -7.29
N ALA A 98 -17.61 -3.53 -6.09
CA ALA A 98 -18.37 -3.83 -4.86
C ALA A 98 -19.33 -2.70 -4.43
N THR A 99 -19.04 -1.45 -4.79
CA THR A 99 -19.89 -0.30 -4.46
C THR A 99 -20.90 0.05 -5.56
N GLY A 100 -20.98 -0.74 -6.64
CA GLY A 100 -21.88 -0.51 -7.76
C GLY A 100 -21.58 0.78 -8.54
N LYS A 101 -20.41 1.39 -8.34
CA LYS A 101 -19.99 2.62 -9.01
C LYS A 101 -19.25 2.27 -10.31
N GLU A 102 -20.00 1.84 -11.32
CA GLU A 102 -19.43 1.59 -12.65
C GLU A 102 -19.02 2.90 -13.35
N ASN A 103 -17.71 3.06 -13.55
CA ASN A 103 -17.03 3.84 -14.60
C ASN A 103 -17.68 5.14 -15.12
N SER A 104 -17.68 6.21 -14.31
CA SER A 104 -17.75 7.58 -14.85
C SER A 104 -16.37 8.09 -15.31
N PHE A 105 -15.27 7.59 -14.74
CA PHE A 105 -13.91 8.06 -15.04
C PHE A 105 -13.35 7.58 -16.39
N LEU A 106 -13.79 6.43 -16.91
CA LEU A 106 -13.31 5.88 -18.20
C LEU A 106 -14.16 6.31 -19.41
N LYS A 107 -15.31 6.94 -19.21
CA LYS A 107 -16.19 7.44 -20.29
C LYS A 107 -15.74 8.78 -20.89
N LEU A 108 -14.67 9.40 -20.40
CA LEU A 108 -14.14 10.67 -20.90
C LEU A 108 -13.12 10.52 -22.04
N ARG A 109 -12.94 9.31 -22.60
CA ARG A 109 -12.04 9.03 -23.72
C ARG A 109 -12.64 8.09 -24.78
N SER A 110 -13.92 8.28 -25.10
CA SER A 110 -14.54 7.72 -26.31
C SER A 110 -15.07 8.83 -27.19
#